data_AF-A0A1M6LLM9-F1
#
_entry.id   AF-A0A1M6LLM9-F1
#
_cell.length_a   1.000
_cell.length_b   1.000
_cell.length_c   1.000
_cell.angle_alpha   90.00
_cell.angle_beta   90.00
_cell.angle_gamma   90.00
#
_symmetry.space_group_name_H-M   'P 1'
#
loop_
_entity.id
_entity.type
_entity.pdbx_description
1 polymer ?
#
loop_
_entity_poly.entity_id
_entity_poly.type
_entity_poly.pdbx_seq_one_letter_code
_entity_poly.pdbx_strand_id
1 'polypeptide(L)'
;MAMNEIRQQARKSAAERVARLREQRADLVKKQEELSATVMTALAERDAVIADSERRAGAALKELASSGLNLAEAAQWCDLVGKEAARLVRLAAQPATADGEAMARETVSGER
;
A
#
# COMPACT_ATOMS: atom_id res chain seq x y z
N MET A 1 52.86 -20.83 -25.48
CA MET A 1 52.55 -19.84 -24.43
C MET A 1 51.41 -18.91 -24.84
N ALA A 2 51.44 -18.30 -26.04
CA ALA A 2 50.38 -17.41 -26.57
C ALA A 2 48.92 -17.91 -26.43
N MET A 3 48.61 -19.16 -26.78
CA MET A 3 47.23 -19.68 -26.70
C MET A 3 46.69 -19.80 -25.27
N ASN A 4 47.57 -19.99 -24.26
CA ASN A 4 47.15 -20.03 -22.86
C ASN A 4 46.83 -18.62 -22.36
N GLU A 5 47.67 -17.65 -22.70
CA GLU A 5 47.47 -16.23 -22.38
C GLU A 5 46.18 -15.69 -23.01
N ILE A 6 45.91 -16.02 -24.28
CA ILE A 6 44.65 -15.64 -24.96
C ILE A 6 43.44 -16.21 -24.20
N ARG A 7 43.48 -17.48 -23.77
CA ARG A 7 42.39 -18.08 -22.99
C ARG A 7 42.21 -17.44 -21.62
N GLN A 8 43.30 -17.09 -20.93
CA GLN A 8 43.23 -16.42 -19.63
C GLN A 8 42.64 -15.01 -19.77
N GLN A 9 43.06 -14.26 -20.78
CA GLN A 9 42.51 -12.94 -21.06
C GLN A 9 41.02 -13.03 -21.40
N ALA A 10 40.61 -13.97 -22.25
CA ALA A 10 39.21 -14.20 -22.57
C ALA A 10 38.37 -14.54 -21.33
N ARG A 11 38.88 -15.38 -20.42
CA ARG A 11 38.21 -15.71 -19.15
C ARG A 11 38.05 -14.49 -18.25
N LYS A 12 39.10 -13.68 -18.11
CA LYS A 12 39.05 -12.44 -17.32
C LYS A 12 38.01 -11.47 -17.87
N SER A 13 38.03 -11.22 -19.18
CA SER A 13 37.04 -10.35 -19.83
C SER A 13 35.61 -10.89 -19.73
N ALA A 14 35.42 -12.21 -19.84
CA ALA A 14 34.12 -12.84 -19.61
C ALA A 14 33.65 -12.68 -18.17
N ALA A 15 34.53 -12.90 -17.18
CA ALA A 15 34.21 -12.75 -15.76
C ALA A 15 33.81 -11.30 -15.41
N GLU A 16 34.55 -10.31 -15.91
CA GLU A 16 34.25 -8.90 -15.71
C GLU A 16 32.89 -8.51 -16.33
N ARG A 17 32.57 -9.02 -17.53
CA ARG A 17 31.27 -8.78 -18.16
C ARG A 17 30.13 -9.39 -17.34
N VAL A 18 30.30 -10.61 -16.84
CA VAL A 18 29.30 -11.27 -15.99
C VAL A 18 29.12 -10.53 -14.67
N ALA A 19 30.21 -10.06 -14.05
CA ALA A 19 30.15 -9.27 -12.82
C ALA A 19 29.32 -7.99 -13.02
N ARG A 20 29.60 -7.21 -14.08
CA ARG A 20 28.82 -6.00 -14.40
C ARG A 20 27.34 -6.28 -14.63
N LEU A 21 27.01 -7.37 -15.32
CA LEU A 21 25.60 -7.75 -15.54
C LEU A 21 24.89 -8.16 -14.25
N ARG A 22 25.60 -8.81 -13.32
CA ARG A 22 25.05 -9.16 -12.00
C ARG A 22 24.81 -7.92 -11.15
N GLU A 23 25.77 -7.00 -11.14
CA GLU A 23 25.65 -5.71 -10.46
C GLU A 23 24.47 -4.90 -11.00
N GLN A 24 24.36 -4.73 -12.31
CA GLN A 24 23.23 -4.03 -12.93
C GLN A 24 21.88 -4.68 -12.59
N ARG A 25 21.81 -6.02 -12.54
CA ARG A 25 20.58 -6.71 -12.14
C ARG A 25 20.27 -6.47 -10.67
N ALA A 26 21.27 -6.51 -9.79
CA ALA A 26 21.10 -6.23 -8.37
C ALA A 26 20.60 -4.78 -8.16
N ASP A 27 21.16 -3.80 -8.87
CA ASP A 27 20.72 -2.41 -8.80
C ASP A 27 19.27 -2.23 -9.28
N LEU A 28 18.90 -2.93 -10.35
CA LEU A 28 17.52 -2.90 -10.86
C LEU A 28 16.54 -3.50 -9.84
N VAL A 29 16.87 -4.65 -9.24
CA VAL A 29 16.04 -5.28 -8.21
C VAL A 29 15.91 -4.36 -6.99
N LYS A 30 17.03 -3.81 -6.50
CA LYS A 30 17.02 -2.86 -5.38
C LYS A 30 16.12 -1.65 -5.66
N LYS A 31 16.21 -1.08 -6.86
CA LYS A 31 15.34 0.04 -7.27
C LYS A 31 13.87 -0.38 -7.34
N GLN A 32 13.58 -1.58 -7.82
CA GLN A 32 12.21 -2.10 -7.86
C GLN A 32 11.64 -2.30 -6.45
N GLU A 33 12.45 -2.80 -5.51
CA GLU A 33 12.07 -2.95 -4.10
C GLU A 33 11.81 -1.61 -3.42
N GLU A 34 12.67 -0.61 -3.64
CA GLU A 34 12.50 0.74 -3.10
C GLU A 34 11.22 1.42 -3.65
N LEU A 35 10.98 1.29 -4.95
CA LEU A 35 9.79 1.85 -5.58
C LEU A 35 8.51 1.13 -5.14
N SER A 36 8.54 -0.20 -5.02
CA SER A 36 7.39 -0.96 -4.56
C SER A 36 7.04 -0.61 -3.11
N ALA A 37 8.04 -0.50 -2.23
CA ALA A 37 7.84 -0.04 -0.86
C ALA A 37 7.22 1.37 -0.83
N THR A 38 7.74 2.29 -1.64
CA THR A 38 7.21 3.67 -1.74
C THR A 38 5.73 3.67 -2.16
N VAL A 39 5.37 2.90 -3.18
CA VAL A 39 3.98 2.81 -3.65
C VAL A 39 3.07 2.21 -2.57
N MET A 40 3.49 1.13 -1.92
CA MET A 40 2.71 0.48 -0.87
C MET A 40 2.49 1.41 0.33
N THR A 41 3.52 2.15 0.77
CA THR A 41 3.39 3.15 1.83
C THR A 41 2.42 4.26 1.45
N ALA A 42 2.55 4.83 0.26
CA ALA A 42 1.66 5.91 -0.18
C ALA A 42 0.19 5.47 -0.29
N LEU A 43 -0.06 4.22 -0.72
CA LEU A 43 -1.41 3.65 -0.74
C LEU A 43 -1.96 3.44 0.67
N ALA A 44 -1.15 2.92 1.60
CA ALA A 44 -1.56 2.75 2.99
C ALA A 44 -1.89 4.08 3.67
N GLU A 45 -1.07 5.12 3.45
CA GLU A 45 -1.31 6.47 3.95
C GLU A 45 -2.61 7.06 3.38
N ARG A 46 -2.82 6.94 2.07
CA ARG A 46 -4.06 7.39 1.42
C ARG A 46 -5.27 6.68 2.02
N ASP A 47 -5.21 5.37 2.15
CA ASP A 47 -6.33 4.57 2.64
C ASP A 47 -6.63 4.89 4.10
N ALA A 48 -5.62 5.20 4.92
CA ALA A 48 -5.81 5.70 6.28
C ALA A 48 -6.53 7.06 6.31
N VAL A 49 -6.15 8.00 5.43
CA VAL A 49 -6.81 9.31 5.31
C VAL A 49 -8.25 9.17 4.82
N ILE A 50 -8.52 8.29 3.85
CA ILE A 50 -9.87 7.99 3.37
C ILE A 50 -10.71 7.41 4.51
N ALA A 51 -10.21 6.38 5.19
CA ALA A 51 -10.92 5.74 6.29
C ALA A 51 -11.26 6.73 7.41
N ASP A 52 -10.32 7.61 7.78
CA ASP A 52 -10.57 8.65 8.76
C ASP A 52 -11.63 9.66 8.31
N SER A 53 -11.54 10.10 7.06
CA SER A 53 -12.49 11.05 6.47
C SER A 53 -13.90 10.45 6.42
N GLU A 54 -14.03 9.18 6.06
CA GLU A 54 -15.32 8.47 6.05
C GLU A 54 -15.89 8.29 7.45
N ARG A 55 -15.06 7.97 8.45
CA ARG A 55 -15.49 7.90 9.86
C ARG A 55 -16.01 9.25 10.35
N ARG A 56 -15.27 10.33 10.10
CA ARG A 56 -15.68 11.69 10.49
C ARG A 56 -16.96 12.11 9.77
N ALA A 57 -17.11 11.81 8.48
CA ALA A 57 -18.35 12.06 7.74
C ALA A 57 -19.54 11.29 8.33
N GLY A 58 -19.36 10.01 8.67
CA GLY A 58 -20.40 9.21 9.32
C GLY A 58 -20.78 9.71 10.71
N ALA A 59 -19.81 10.20 11.49
CA ALA A 59 -20.05 10.79 12.80
C ALA A 59 -20.88 12.07 12.68
N ALA A 60 -20.49 12.97 11.76
CA ALA A 60 -21.23 14.19 11.48
C ALA A 60 -22.66 13.90 10.95
N LEU A 61 -22.81 12.88 10.09
CA LEU A 61 -24.13 12.46 9.59
C LEU A 61 -25.02 11.92 10.72
N LYS A 62 -24.45 11.19 11.68
CA LYS A 62 -25.17 10.71 12.87
C LYS A 62 -25.59 11.86 13.79
N GLU A 63 -24.73 12.85 13.96
CA GLU A 63 -25.05 14.07 14.71
C GLU A 63 -26.17 14.88 14.02
N LEU A 64 -26.12 15.00 12.68
CA LEU A 64 -27.18 15.62 11.89
C LEU A 64 -28.51 14.87 12.04
N ALA A 65 -28.51 13.54 11.97
CA ALA A 65 -29.73 12.76 12.24
C ALA A 65 -30.26 12.99 13.67
N SER A 66 -29.36 13.18 14.64
CA SER A 66 -29.73 13.43 16.04
C SER A 66 -30.43 14.78 16.24
N SER A 67 -30.44 15.68 15.24
CA SER A 67 -31.21 16.94 15.27
C SER A 67 -32.71 16.78 14.98
N GLY A 68 -33.24 15.55 15.05
CA GLY A 68 -34.66 15.25 14.81
C GLY A 68 -34.98 14.73 13.41
N LEU A 69 -33.95 14.41 12.61
CA LEU A 69 -34.10 13.82 11.28
C LEU A 69 -33.91 12.31 11.35
N ASN A 70 -34.63 11.56 10.51
CA ASN A 70 -34.22 10.19 10.24
C ASN A 70 -32.98 10.17 9.31
N LEU A 71 -32.33 9.00 9.20
CA LEU A 71 -31.09 8.88 8.42
C LEU A 71 -31.28 9.22 6.93
N ALA A 72 -32.44 8.93 6.33
CA ALA A 72 -32.70 9.23 4.93
C ALA A 72 -32.86 10.74 4.69
N GLU A 73 -33.53 11.44 5.60
CA GLU A 73 -33.64 12.90 5.56
C GLU A 73 -32.28 13.57 5.74
N ALA A 74 -31.50 13.14 6.73
CA ALA A 74 -30.13 13.63 6.93
C ALA A 74 -29.24 13.37 5.70
N ALA A 75 -29.38 12.20 5.06
CA ALA A 75 -28.66 11.88 3.83
C ALA A 75 -29.02 12.80 2.66
N GLN A 76 -30.30 13.18 2.54
CA GLN A 76 -30.77 14.10 1.51
C GLN A 76 -30.15 15.50 1.65
N TRP A 77 -29.91 15.99 2.87
CA TRP A 77 -29.19 17.25 3.10
C TRP A 77 -27.73 17.22 2.62
N CYS A 78 -27.17 16.03 2.45
CA CYS A 78 -25.79 15.82 2.01
C CYS A 78 -25.68 15.26 0.58
N ASP A 79 -26.77 15.22 -0.17
CA ASP A 79 -26.85 14.59 -1.51
C ASP A 79 -26.36 13.13 -1.53
N LEU A 80 -26.53 12.40 -0.41
CA LEU A 80 -26.11 11.02 -0.26
C LEU A 80 -27.24 10.04 -0.56
N VAL A 81 -26.89 8.95 -1.25
CA VAL A 81 -27.81 7.81 -1.40
C VAL A 81 -27.86 6.99 -0.11
N GLY A 82 -29.01 6.38 0.20
CA GLY A 82 -29.23 5.68 1.47
C GLY A 82 -28.20 4.59 1.79
N LYS A 83 -27.70 3.87 0.78
CA LYS A 83 -26.65 2.85 0.94
C LYS A 83 -25.32 3.45 1.40
N GLU A 84 -24.97 4.63 0.89
CA GLU A 84 -23.75 5.35 1.24
C GLU A 84 -23.85 5.93 2.65
N ALA A 85 -24.98 6.58 2.98
CA ALA A 85 -25.29 7.05 4.32
C ALA A 85 -25.19 5.94 5.38
N ALA A 86 -25.82 4.79 5.12
CA ALA A 86 -25.74 3.63 6.01
C ALA A 86 -24.31 3.09 6.16
N ARG A 87 -23.51 3.08 5.08
CA ARG A 87 -22.10 2.68 5.12
C ARG A 87 -21.28 3.64 5.99
N LEU A 88 -21.45 4.96 5.83
CA LEU A 88 -20.72 5.96 6.61
C LEU A 88 -21.05 5.87 8.11
N VAL A 89 -22.32 5.75 8.48
CA VAL A 89 -22.74 5.57 9.88
C VAL A 89 -22.13 4.29 10.49
N ARG A 90 -22.08 3.20 9.72
CA ARG A 90 -21.42 1.96 10.16
C ARG A 90 -19.91 2.12 10.33
N LEU A 91 -19.24 2.90 9.47
CA LEU A 91 -17.82 3.19 9.59
C LEU A 91 -17.52 4.03 10.83
N ALA A 92 -18.35 5.02 11.14
CA ALA A 92 -18.22 5.82 12.36
C ALA A 92 -18.37 5.02 13.66
N ALA A 93 -19.07 3.88 13.63
CA ALA A 93 -19.22 2.98 14.78
C ALA A 93 -18.03 2.03 14.98
N GLN A 94 -17.14 1.90 13.98
CA GLN A 94 -15.95 1.06 14.09
C GLN A 94 -14.85 1.84 14.84
N PRO A 95 -14.09 1.17 15.73
CA PRO A 95 -12.89 1.78 16.28
C PRO A 95 -11.96 2.18 15.12
N ALA A 96 -11.16 3.23 15.30
CA ALA A 96 -10.13 3.57 14.33
C ALA A 96 -9.12 2.41 14.28
N THR A 97 -9.33 1.47 13.35
CA THR A 97 -8.45 0.33 13.19
C THR A 97 -7.16 0.82 12.58
N ALA A 98 -6.06 0.62 13.32
CA ALA A 98 -4.71 0.69 12.79
C ALA A 98 -4.47 -0.58 11.95
N ASP A 99 -5.20 -0.73 10.84
CA ASP A 99 -5.15 -1.94 9.99
C ASP A 99 -3.82 -2.10 9.21
N GLY A 100 -2.81 -1.28 9.51
CA GLY A 100 -1.47 -1.39 8.93
C GLY A 100 -0.61 -2.53 9.50
N GLU A 101 -0.92 -3.06 10.69
CA GLU A 101 -0.04 -4.05 11.37
C GLU A 101 -0.46 -5.51 11.14
N ALA A 102 -1.72 -5.78 10.76
CA ALA A 102 -2.23 -7.14 10.67
C ALA A 102 -1.70 -7.91 9.45
N MET A 103 -1.52 -7.26 8.29
CA MET A 103 -1.02 -7.92 7.07
C MET A 103 0.49 -8.19 7.09
N ALA A 104 1.28 -7.47 7.89
CA ALA A 104 2.73 -7.67 7.97
C ALA A 104 3.12 -8.96 8.70
N ARG A 105 2.25 -9.50 9.55
CA ARG A 105 2.52 -10.70 10.36
C ARG A 105 2.28 -12.02 9.62
N GLU A 106 1.41 -12.01 8.61
CA GLU A 106 1.01 -13.26 7.94
C GLU A 106 2.02 -13.73 6.88
N THR A 107 2.84 -12.83 6.33
CA THR A 107 3.84 -13.17 5.30
C THR A 107 5.19 -13.64 5.85
N VAL A 108 5.50 -13.38 7.12
CA VAL A 108 6.79 -13.78 7.74
C VAL A 108 6.77 -15.20 8.32
N SER A 109 5.60 -15.84 8.45
CA SER A 109 5.48 -17.17 9.07
C SER A 109 5.61 -18.36 8.10
N GLY A 110 5.96 -18.11 6.84
CA GLY A 110 5.95 -19.09 5.76
C GLY A 110 7.33 -19.56 5.27
N GLU A 111 8.35 -19.66 6.12
CA GLU A 111 9.62 -20.31 5.76
C GLU A 111 10.24 -20.99 6.99
N ARG A 112 9.97 -22.30 7.13
CA ARG A 112 10.79 -23.26 7.91
C ARG A 112 10.93 -24.54 7.10
#